data_AF-A0A330M1X9-F1
#
_entry.id   AF-A0A330M1X9-F1
#
_cell.length_a   1.000
_cell.length_b   1.000
_cell.length_c   1.000
_cell.angle_alpha   90.00
_cell.angle_beta   90.00
_cell.angle_gamma   90.00
#
_symmetry.space_group_name_H-M   'P 1'
#
loop_
_entity.id
_entity.type
_entity.pdbx_description
1 polymer ?
#
loop_
_entity_poly.entity_id
_entity_poly.type
_entity_poly.pdbx_seq_one_letter_code
_entity_poly.pdbx_strand_id
1 'polypeptide(L)' 'MPTPRKALVSLEGTLYYHCVSRCVRRLFCCVDHYAGQSYEHRRDWVESRLLELASVFAIDICANAFIRVAGTE' A
#
# COMPACT_ATOMS: atom_id res chain seq x y z
N MET A 1 -17.86 18.46 -5.52
CA MET A 1 -17.92 18.69 -4.05
C MET A 1 -17.30 17.50 -3.33
N PRO A 2 -16.62 17.69 -2.19
CA PRO A 2 -16.14 16.57 -1.39
C PRO A 2 -17.32 15.84 -0.74
N THR A 3 -17.42 14.53 -0.99
CA THR A 3 -18.44 13.65 -0.40
C THR A 3 -17.94 13.10 0.94
N PRO A 4 -18.78 13.00 1.99
CA PRO A 4 -18.38 12.40 3.26
C PRO A 4 -17.95 10.94 3.06
N ARG A 5 -16.86 10.50 3.72
CA ARG A 5 -16.26 9.16 3.52
C ARG A 5 -17.24 8.01 3.74
N LYS A 6 -18.16 8.13 4.69
CA LYS A 6 -19.22 7.14 4.94
C LYS A 6 -20.17 6.93 3.75
N ALA A 7 -20.27 7.90 2.84
CA ALA A 7 -21.09 7.80 1.64
C ALA A 7 -20.27 7.34 0.41
N LEU A 8 -18.94 7.29 0.53
CA LEU A 8 -18.05 6.75 -0.50
C LEU A 8 -17.87 5.23 -0.37
N VAL A 9 -18.18 4.67 0.81
CA VAL A 9 -17.97 3.26 1.14
C VAL A 9 -19.32 2.61 1.45
N SER A 10 -19.69 1.60 0.65
CA SER A 10 -20.86 0.75 0.91
C SER A 10 -20.42 -0.55 1.56
N LEU A 11 -20.82 -0.74 2.82
CA LEU A 11 -20.54 -1.98 3.57
C LEU A 11 -21.35 -3.18 3.04
N GLU A 12 -22.51 -2.93 2.44
CA GLU A 12 -23.36 -3.99 1.86
C GLU A 12 -22.83 -4.51 0.53
N GLY A 13 -22.22 -3.64 -0.28
CA GLY A 13 -21.76 -3.98 -1.64
C GLY A 13 -20.28 -4.37 -1.73
N THR A 14 -19.42 -3.81 -0.87
CA THR A 14 -17.96 -3.96 -0.95
C THR A 14 -17.36 -4.03 0.44
N LEU A 15 -17.42 -5.21 1.05
CA LEU A 15 -16.83 -5.49 2.37
C LEU A 15 -15.30 -5.37 2.38
N TYR A 16 -14.66 -5.50 1.21
CA TYR A 16 -13.21 -5.48 1.07
C TYR A 16 -12.76 -4.59 -0.08
N TYR A 17 -11.70 -3.81 0.15
CA TYR A 17 -11.05 -2.99 -0.87
C TYR A 17 -9.63 -3.50 -1.14
N HIS A 18 -9.30 -3.69 -2.41
CA HIS A 18 -7.94 -3.96 -2.84
C HIS A 18 -7.26 -2.64 -3.21
N CYS A 19 -6.40 -2.13 -2.34
CA CYS A 19 -5.66 -0.89 -2.55
C CYS A 19 -4.25 -1.16 -3.08
N VAL A 20 -3.83 -0.45 -4.12
CA VAL A 20 -2.47 -0.53 -4.68
C VAL A 20 -1.85 0.85 -4.71
N SER A 21 -0.59 0.95 -4.29
CA SER A 21 0.23 2.16 -4.44
C SER A 21 1.54 1.81 -5.11
N ARG A 22 2.12 2.76 -5.86
CA ARG A 22 3.40 2.59 -6.54
C ARG A 22 4.42 3.56 -5.99
N CYS A 23 5.66 3.07 -5.82
CA CYS A 23 6.79 3.93 -5.48
C CYS A 23 7.08 4.88 -6.65
N VAL A 24 7.13 6.19 -6.38
CA VAL A 24 7.50 7.20 -7.37
C VAL A 24 8.95 7.65 -7.17
N ARG A 25 9.56 8.27 -8.20
CA ARG A 25 10.91 8.87 -8.11
C ARG A 25 12.00 7.91 -7.61
N ARG A 26 11.92 6.62 -8.00
CA ARG A 26 12.87 5.55 -7.59
C ARG A 26 12.95 5.31 -6.09
N LEU A 27 11.90 5.64 -5.33
CA LEU A 27 11.82 5.35 -3.90
C LEU A 27 11.43 3.87 -3.66
N PHE A 28 12.18 2.94 -4.26
CA PHE A 28 11.86 1.53 -4.23
C PHE A 28 11.87 0.97 -2.80
N CYS A 29 11.06 -0.08 -2.59
CA CYS A 29 11.08 -0.94 -1.41
C CYS A 29 11.53 -2.36 -1.78
N CYS A 30 12.12 -2.53 -2.96
CA CYS A 30 12.64 -3.78 -3.50
C CYS A 30 14.00 -3.51 -4.15
N VAL A 31 14.61 -4.56 -4.71
CA VAL A 31 15.87 -4.41 -5.45
C VAL A 31 15.65 -3.57 -6.71
N ASP A 32 16.46 -2.53 -6.88
CA ASP A 32 16.49 -1.70 -8.08
C ASP A 32 17.18 -2.44 -9.22
N HIS A 33 16.50 -2.57 -10.36
CA HIS A 33 17.02 -3.26 -11.54
C HIS A 33 18.14 -2.52 -12.25
N TYR A 34 18.18 -1.19 -12.13
CA TYR A 34 19.22 -0.40 -12.81
C TYR A 34 20.51 -0.36 -11.99
N ALA A 35 20.40 -0.21 -10.68
CA ALA A 35 21.56 -0.07 -9.79
C ALA A 35 21.96 -1.36 -9.07
N GLY A 36 21.10 -2.40 -9.07
CA GLY A 36 21.29 -3.62 -8.28
C GLY A 36 21.16 -3.42 -6.76
N GLN A 37 20.81 -2.21 -6.31
CA GLN A 37 20.75 -1.85 -4.90
C GLN A 37 19.47 -2.39 -4.25
N SER A 38 19.61 -3.05 -3.10
CA SER A 38 18.48 -3.48 -2.28
C SER A 38 17.95 -2.34 -1.41
N TYR A 39 16.63 -2.12 -1.46
CA TYR A 39 15.89 -1.20 -0.59
C TYR A 39 14.86 -1.91 0.29
N GLU A 40 15.01 -3.21 0.50
CA GLU A 40 14.04 -4.02 1.28
C GLU A 40 13.95 -3.58 2.74
N HIS A 41 15.01 -2.99 3.30
CA HIS A 41 15.05 -2.43 4.66
C HIS A 41 13.97 -1.37 4.93
N ARG A 42 13.34 -0.81 3.89
CA ARG A 42 12.25 0.18 4.04
C ARG A 42 10.90 -0.48 4.34
N ARG A 43 10.73 -1.77 4.03
CA ARG A 43 9.44 -2.48 4.13
C ARG A 43 8.92 -2.48 5.56
N ASP A 44 9.76 -2.83 6.53
CA ASP A 44 9.38 -2.94 7.94
C ASP A 44 8.79 -1.63 8.49
N TRP A 45 9.39 -0.49 8.12
CA TRP A 45 8.88 0.81 8.51
C TRP A 45 7.53 1.12 7.86
N VAL A 46 7.38 0.83 6.57
CA VAL A 46 6.11 1.06 5.86
C VAL A 46 5.01 0.17 6.40
N GLU A 47 5.29 -1.10 6.66
CA GLU A 47 4.34 -2.05 7.24
C GLU A 47 3.91 -1.61 8.64
N SER A 48 4.86 -1.27 9.50
CA SER A 48 4.57 -0.77 10.85
C SER A 48 3.69 0.47 10.82
N ARG A 49 4.00 1.42 9.91
CA ARG A 49 3.21 2.64 9.74
C ARG A 49 1.82 2.37 9.20
N LEU A 50 1.69 1.40 8.29
CA LEU A 50 0.40 1.00 7.73
C LEU A 50 -0.51 0.41 8.82
N LEU A 51 0.02 -0.47 9.66
CA LEU A 51 -0.69 -1.08 10.79
C LEU A 51 -1.11 -0.02 11.83
N GLU A 52 -0.22 0.92 12.14
CA GLU A 52 -0.54 2.04 13.04
C GLU A 52 -1.71 2.87 12.50
N LEU A 53 -1.65 3.28 11.23
CA LEU A 53 -2.71 4.07 10.61
C LEU A 53 -4.03 3.31 10.52
N ALA A 54 -3.98 2.00 10.25
CA ALA A 54 -5.17 1.15 10.22
C ALA A 54 -5.90 1.19 11.58
N SER A 55 -5.14 1.09 12.69
CA SER A 55 -5.71 1.22 14.04
C SER A 55 -6.34 2.59 14.30
N VAL A 56 -5.70 3.68 13.85
CA VAL A 56 -6.20 5.06 14.03
C VAL A 56 -7.48 5.30 13.23
N PHE A 57 -7.60 4.71 12.04
CA PHE A 57 -8.76 4.87 11.18
C PHE A 57 -9.85 3.81 11.39
N ALA A 58 -9.67 2.89 12.34
CA ALA A 58 -10.56 1.75 12.59
C ALA A 58 -10.84 0.93 11.32
N ILE A 59 -9.77 0.60 10.59
CA ILE A 59 -9.79 -0.24 9.38
C ILE A 59 -9.03 -1.52 9.67
N ASP A 60 -9.60 -2.67 9.31
CA ASP A 60 -8.90 -3.96 9.34
C ASP A 60 -8.12 -4.21 8.05
N ILE A 61 -6.88 -4.68 8.18
CA ILE A 61 -6.06 -5.12 7.05
C ILE A 61 -6.09 -6.64 6.98
N CYS A 62 -6.70 -7.17 5.92
CA CYS A 62 -6.75 -8.62 5.68
C CYS A 62 -5.41 -9.17 5.22
N ALA A 63 -4.74 -8.46 4.32
CA ALA A 63 -3.45 -8.83 3.76
C ALA A 63 -2.73 -7.58 3.25
N ASN A 64 -1.40 -7.59 3.36
CA ASN A 64 -0.53 -6.59 2.73
C ASN A 64 0.61 -7.31 1.99
N ALA A 65 1.12 -6.71 0.92
CA ALA A 65 2.27 -7.25 0.20
C ALA A 65 3.08 -6.14 -0.47
N PHE A 66 4.41 -6.26 -0.38
CA PHE A 66 5.34 -5.46 -1.16
C PHE A 66 5.77 -6.26 -2.38
N ILE A 67 5.17 -5.96 -3.53
CA ILE A 67 5.47 -6.67 -4.77
C ILE A 67 6.33 -5.82 -5.70
N ARG A 68 7.27 -6.48 -6.38
CA ARG A 68 7.88 -5.94 -7.58
C ARG A 68 6.94 -6.24 -8.74
N VAL A 69 6.52 -5.20 -9.47
CA VAL A 69 5.81 -5.42 -10.73
C VAL A 69 6.83 -5.94 -11.75
N ALA A 70 6.65 -7.16 -12.22
CA ALA A 70 7.39 -7.69 -13.36
C ALA A 70 6.65 -7.27 -14.64
N GLY A 71 7.32 -6.52 -15.51
CA GLY A 71 6.74 -5.89 -16.71
C GLY A 71 6.64 -4.37 -16.51
N THR A 72 7.24 -3.55 -17.36
CA THR A 72 7.15 -3.58 -18.82
C THR A 72 8.52 -3.68 -19.48
N GLU A 73 8.61 -4.50 -20.53
CA GLU A 73 9.53 -4.21 -21.64
C GLU A 73 9.27 -2.82 -22.21
#